data_AF-A0A9P3E5W1-F1
#
_entry.id   AF-A0A9P3E5W1-F1
#
_cell.length_a   1.000
_cell.length_b   1.000
_cell.length_c   1.000
_cell.angle_alpha   90.00
_cell.angle_beta   90.00
_cell.angle_gamma   90.00
#
_symmetry.space_group_name_H-M   'P 1'
#
loop_
_entity.id
_entity.type
_entity.pdbx_description
1 polymer ?
#
loop_
_entity_poly.entity_id
_entity_poly.type
_entity_poly.pdbx_seq_one_letter_code
_entity_poly.pdbx_strand_id
1 'polypeptide(L)'
;MPTLHETFVPAKRPWRITVLISGSGSNLQALMDAASTPRLPSAEITFVLSSRSNAYGLTRASTHVPPIPTSVCALKTFLNKHPGSSREDYDAEVARRVLDSRPDLVILAGWMHILSDAFLDILNGVTPPPRPPALPPPEPASLPTQTEPIPSEASSSPEEAAKILDLPSPPKGEVPLHQQFPIPIINLHPALPGAFDGANAIGRAYDAFNNGEITKTGVMVHRVVREVDRGQPLVVREIEIEKGWTLQQLETRIHEVEHEIIVEGAKVVLEQLEKEGRV
;
A
#
# COMPACT_ATOMS: atom_id res chain seq x y z
N MET A 1 -53.10 -13.40 7.60
CA MET A 1 -52.01 -12.45 7.28
C MET A 1 -50.69 -13.18 7.50
N PRO A 2 -49.96 -13.59 6.46
CA PRO A 2 -48.65 -14.19 6.65
C PRO A 2 -47.66 -13.09 7.02
N THR A 3 -46.99 -13.25 8.15
CA THR A 3 -45.90 -12.41 8.62
C THR A 3 -44.70 -12.60 7.70
N LEU A 4 -44.38 -11.57 6.92
CA LEU A 4 -43.12 -11.46 6.20
C LEU A 4 -41.98 -11.59 7.23
N HIS A 5 -41.29 -12.74 7.20
CA HIS A 5 -40.00 -12.85 7.85
C HIS A 5 -39.04 -12.04 6.99
N GLU A 6 -38.81 -10.81 7.40
CA GLU A 6 -37.76 -9.97 6.86
C GLU A 6 -36.44 -10.68 7.18
N THR A 7 -35.92 -11.44 6.23
CA THR A 7 -34.61 -12.06 6.34
C THR A 7 -33.58 -10.94 6.45
N PHE A 8 -33.06 -10.73 7.66
CA PHE A 8 -31.92 -9.88 7.90
C PHE A 8 -30.73 -10.46 7.14
N VAL A 9 -30.44 -9.90 5.96
CA VAL A 9 -29.17 -10.12 5.27
C VAL A 9 -28.19 -9.14 5.90
N PRO A 10 -27.16 -9.60 6.64
CA PRO A 10 -26.15 -8.71 7.18
C PRO A 10 -25.56 -7.88 6.04
N ALA A 11 -25.48 -6.56 6.21
CA ALA A 11 -24.82 -5.72 5.22
C ALA A 11 -23.36 -6.18 5.06
N LYS A 12 -22.98 -6.49 3.81
CA LYS A 12 -21.63 -6.92 3.47
C LYS A 12 -20.65 -5.81 3.84
N ARG A 13 -19.66 -6.10 4.68
CA ARG A 13 -18.63 -5.10 5.05
C ARG A 13 -17.79 -4.72 3.82
N PRO A 14 -17.21 -3.51 3.77
CA PRO A 14 -16.28 -3.16 2.71
C PRO A 14 -14.99 -4.00 2.79
N TRP A 15 -14.39 -4.22 1.63
CA TRP A 15 -13.06 -4.77 1.45
C TRP A 15 -12.01 -3.79 1.94
N ARG A 16 -11.07 -4.28 2.74
CA ARG A 16 -10.00 -3.49 3.33
C ARG A 16 -8.74 -3.61 2.50
N ILE A 17 -8.28 -2.50 1.94
CA ILE A 17 -7.08 -2.45 1.11
C ILE A 17 -5.96 -1.74 1.87
N THR A 18 -4.79 -2.39 1.92
CA THR A 18 -3.54 -1.77 2.36
C THR A 18 -2.66 -1.46 1.15
N VAL A 19 -2.20 -0.21 1.04
CA VAL A 19 -1.37 0.24 -0.09
C VAL A 19 0.05 0.54 0.39
N LEU A 20 1.04 -0.05 -0.28
CA LEU A 20 2.46 0.19 -0.04
C LEU A 20 3.02 1.14 -1.10
N ILE A 21 3.70 2.19 -0.65
CA ILE A 21 4.23 3.25 -1.51
C ILE A 21 5.69 3.60 -1.17
N SER A 22 6.36 4.37 -2.02
CA SER A 22 7.67 4.94 -1.73
C SER A 22 7.89 6.36 -2.26
N GLY A 23 6.87 6.97 -2.89
CA GLY A 23 7.04 8.22 -3.65
C GLY A 23 5.79 9.11 -3.72
N SER A 24 5.52 9.65 -4.92
CA SER A 24 4.49 10.67 -5.16
C SER A 24 3.06 10.22 -4.84
N GLY A 25 2.78 8.92 -4.94
CA GLY A 25 1.48 8.32 -4.66
C GLY A 25 0.40 8.65 -5.70
N SER A 26 0.75 8.83 -6.98
CA SER A 26 -0.24 9.02 -8.06
C SER A 26 -1.15 7.80 -8.23
N ASN A 27 -0.58 6.59 -8.22
CA ASN A 27 -1.34 5.34 -8.22
C ASN A 27 -2.22 5.17 -6.97
N LEU A 28 -1.74 5.62 -5.80
CA LEU A 28 -2.56 5.68 -4.58
C LEU A 28 -3.75 6.63 -4.76
N GLN A 29 -3.55 7.80 -5.38
CA GLN A 29 -4.64 8.74 -5.66
C GLN A 29 -5.72 8.08 -6.53
N ALA A 30 -5.34 7.40 -7.61
CA ALA A 30 -6.28 6.69 -8.49
C ALA A 30 -7.12 5.64 -7.73
N LEU A 31 -6.50 4.89 -6.82
CA LEU A 31 -7.19 3.93 -5.96
C LEU A 31 -8.17 4.61 -4.98
N MET A 32 -7.76 5.69 -4.31
CA MET A 32 -8.63 6.45 -3.41
C MET A 32 -9.83 7.07 -4.15
N ASP A 33 -9.60 7.62 -5.34
CA ASP A 33 -10.66 8.23 -6.16
C ASP A 33 -11.65 7.20 -6.73
N ALA A 34 -11.24 5.92 -6.81
CA ALA A 34 -12.09 4.83 -7.28
C ALA A 34 -12.80 4.08 -6.15
N ALA A 35 -12.25 4.10 -4.92
CA ALA A 35 -12.82 3.43 -3.76
C ALA A 35 -14.28 3.88 -3.51
N SER A 36 -15.14 2.92 -3.21
CA SER A 36 -16.58 3.14 -3.00
C SER A 36 -17.34 3.74 -4.20
N THR A 37 -16.76 3.67 -5.41
CA THR A 37 -17.44 3.99 -6.68
C THR A 37 -17.74 2.72 -7.47
N PRO A 38 -18.54 2.76 -8.56
CA PRO A 38 -18.75 1.60 -9.42
C PRO A 38 -17.46 1.01 -10.04
N ARG A 39 -16.36 1.77 -10.07
CA ARG A 39 -15.05 1.29 -10.52
C ARG A 39 -14.37 0.36 -9.52
N LEU A 40 -14.62 0.54 -8.22
CA LEU A 40 -14.11 -0.31 -7.15
C LEU A 40 -15.14 -0.38 -6.01
N PRO A 41 -16.24 -1.14 -6.23
CA PRO A 41 -17.38 -1.15 -5.33
C PRO A 41 -17.04 -1.82 -4.00
N SER A 42 -17.65 -1.33 -2.91
CA SER A 42 -17.52 -1.90 -1.57
C SER A 42 -16.06 -2.09 -1.14
N ALA A 43 -15.18 -1.17 -1.46
CA ALA A 43 -13.76 -1.21 -1.10
C ALA A 43 -13.31 0.12 -0.51
N GLU A 44 -12.41 0.03 0.46
CA GLU A 44 -11.83 1.16 1.17
C GLU A 44 -10.31 0.99 1.31
N ILE A 45 -9.58 2.08 1.11
CA ILE A 45 -8.16 2.13 1.44
C ILE A 45 -8.04 2.40 2.94
N THR A 46 -7.74 1.36 3.72
CA THR A 46 -7.76 1.46 5.19
C THR A 46 -6.41 1.80 5.80
N PHE A 47 -5.31 1.62 5.04
CA PHE A 47 -3.97 1.90 5.53
C PHE A 47 -2.97 2.15 4.39
N VAL A 48 -2.07 3.10 4.59
CA VAL A 48 -0.96 3.38 3.66
C VAL A 48 0.38 3.26 4.38
N LEU A 49 1.25 2.38 3.89
CA LEU A 49 2.59 2.18 4.41
C LEU A 49 3.63 2.69 3.42
N SER A 50 4.54 3.57 3.86
CA SER A 50 5.63 4.06 3.03
C SER A 50 6.99 3.55 3.48
N SER A 51 7.87 3.23 2.53
CA SER A 51 9.30 3.00 2.81
C SER A 51 10.10 4.30 2.97
N ARG A 52 9.50 5.47 2.68
CA ARG A 52 10.14 6.79 2.75
C ARG A 52 9.28 7.79 3.52
N SER A 53 9.90 8.50 4.46
CA SER A 53 9.21 9.51 5.28
C SER A 53 8.76 10.74 4.49
N ASN A 54 9.42 11.05 3.38
CA ASN A 54 9.11 12.18 2.50
C ASN A 54 8.22 11.80 1.30
N ALA A 55 7.60 10.62 1.31
CA ALA A 55 6.69 10.22 0.24
C ALA A 55 5.44 11.09 0.25
N TYR A 56 5.20 11.86 -0.82
CA TYR A 56 4.02 12.72 -0.94
C TYR A 56 2.69 11.93 -0.90
N GLY A 57 2.72 10.63 -1.23
CA GLY A 57 1.55 9.76 -1.05
C GLY A 57 1.07 9.66 0.41
N LEU A 58 1.94 9.89 1.41
CA LEU A 58 1.54 9.99 2.81
C LEU A 58 0.66 11.23 3.04
N THR A 59 1.04 12.37 2.46
CA THR A 59 0.24 13.59 2.51
C THR A 59 -1.14 13.34 1.91
N ARG A 60 -1.20 12.74 0.70
CA ARG A 60 -2.47 12.40 0.03
C ARG A 60 -3.42 11.60 0.91
N ALA A 61 -2.91 10.54 1.55
CA ALA A 61 -3.68 9.68 2.43
C ALA A 61 -4.15 10.41 3.70
N SER A 62 -3.26 11.18 4.34
CA SER A 62 -3.58 11.92 5.57
C SER A 62 -4.56 13.07 5.36
N THR A 63 -4.59 13.66 4.16
CA THR A 63 -5.52 14.73 3.79
C THR A 63 -6.80 14.22 3.12
N HIS A 64 -6.94 12.91 2.94
CA HIS A 64 -8.20 12.31 2.46
C HIS A 64 -9.33 12.56 3.47
N VAL A 65 -10.58 12.46 3.04
CA VAL A 65 -11.75 12.64 3.89
C VAL A 65 -12.63 11.40 3.80
N PRO A 66 -12.68 10.56 4.86
CA PRO A 66 -11.95 10.67 6.13
C PRO A 66 -10.43 10.42 5.97
N PRO A 67 -9.57 10.92 6.88
CA PRO A 67 -8.14 10.67 6.82
C PRO A 67 -7.81 9.17 6.87
N ILE A 68 -6.94 8.71 5.98
CA ILE A 68 -6.49 7.32 5.95
C ILE A 68 -5.28 7.18 6.88
N PRO A 69 -5.27 6.23 7.83
CA PRO A 69 -4.11 5.96 8.68
C PRO A 69 -2.86 5.66 7.85
N THR A 70 -1.72 6.23 8.25
CA THR A 70 -0.45 6.06 7.55
C THR A 70 0.68 5.64 8.50
N SER A 71 1.71 4.99 7.95
CA SER A 71 2.94 4.69 8.69
C SER A 71 4.16 4.74 7.77
N VAL A 72 5.33 4.91 8.37
CA VAL A 72 6.61 4.87 7.68
C VAL A 72 7.45 3.73 8.27
N CYS A 73 7.91 2.82 7.40
CA CYS A 73 8.89 1.79 7.72
C CYS A 73 10.05 1.90 6.73
N ALA A 74 11.00 2.79 7.02
CA ALA A 74 12.16 3.00 6.16
C ALA A 74 13.30 2.06 6.55
N LEU A 75 13.86 1.33 5.56
CA LEU A 75 14.90 0.32 5.78
C LEU A 75 16.09 0.85 6.59
N LYS A 76 16.67 1.98 6.18
CA LYS A 76 17.82 2.57 6.88
C LYS A 76 17.48 2.95 8.32
N THR A 77 16.30 3.53 8.56
CA THR A 77 15.85 3.90 9.90
C THR A 77 15.62 2.67 10.77
N PHE A 78 15.07 1.60 10.21
CA PHE A 78 14.88 0.33 10.90
C PHE A 78 16.22 -0.29 11.30
N LEU A 79 17.15 -0.47 10.35
CA LEU A 79 18.46 -1.06 10.62
C LEU A 79 19.28 -0.25 11.64
N ASN A 80 19.18 1.07 11.62
CA ASN A 80 19.84 1.93 12.61
C ASN A 80 19.26 1.75 14.02
N LYS A 81 17.94 1.50 14.14
CA LYS A 81 17.26 1.27 15.43
C LYS A 81 17.41 -0.16 15.94
N HIS A 82 17.75 -1.09 15.06
CA HIS A 82 17.90 -2.51 15.37
C HIS A 82 19.26 -3.03 14.86
N PRO A 83 20.38 -2.66 15.52
CA PRO A 83 21.70 -3.16 15.14
C PRO A 83 21.74 -4.69 15.12
N GLY A 84 22.23 -5.26 14.02
CA GLY A 84 22.30 -6.71 13.81
C GLY A 84 21.08 -7.32 13.11
N SER A 85 20.00 -6.56 12.91
CA SER A 85 18.88 -7.00 12.08
C SER A 85 19.26 -7.08 10.60
N SER A 86 18.66 -8.06 9.92
CA SER A 86 18.81 -8.35 8.50
C SER A 86 17.77 -7.61 7.65
N ARG A 87 17.83 -7.82 6.33
CA ARG A 87 16.81 -7.30 5.42
C ARG A 87 15.49 -8.06 5.59
N GLU A 88 15.57 -9.34 5.88
CA GLU A 88 14.46 -10.24 6.16
C GLU A 88 13.73 -9.81 7.43
N ASP A 89 14.45 -9.38 8.47
CA ASP A 89 13.85 -8.82 9.69
C ASP A 89 13.07 -7.52 9.40
N TYR A 90 13.61 -6.66 8.52
CA TYR A 90 12.91 -5.47 8.07
C TYR A 90 11.63 -5.80 7.32
N ASP A 91 11.70 -6.72 6.35
CA ASP A 91 10.54 -7.13 5.55
C ASP A 91 9.49 -7.85 6.43
N ALA A 92 9.91 -8.59 7.46
CA ALA A 92 9.02 -9.16 8.47
C ALA A 92 8.33 -8.09 9.32
N GLU A 93 9.01 -7.00 9.66
CA GLU A 93 8.39 -5.84 10.32
C GLU A 93 7.41 -5.09 9.39
N VAL A 94 7.73 -4.98 8.10
CA VAL A 94 6.78 -4.46 7.09
C VAL A 94 5.54 -5.35 7.05
N ALA A 95 5.69 -6.66 7.00
CA ALA A 95 4.58 -7.62 7.02
C ALA A 95 3.72 -7.50 8.27
N ARG A 96 4.35 -7.37 9.46
CA ARG A 96 3.64 -7.17 10.73
C ARG A 96 2.75 -5.93 10.68
N ARG A 97 3.27 -4.78 10.24
CA ARG A 97 2.49 -3.54 10.13
C ARG A 97 1.34 -3.64 9.13
N VAL A 98 1.54 -4.39 8.04
CA VAL A 98 0.47 -4.70 7.10
C VAL A 98 -0.62 -5.53 7.79
N LEU A 99 -0.25 -6.58 8.52
CA LEU A 99 -1.22 -7.42 9.25
C LEU A 99 -1.98 -6.70 10.37
N ASP A 100 -1.36 -5.74 11.06
CA ASP A 100 -2.03 -4.91 12.07
C ASP A 100 -3.23 -4.16 11.48
N SER A 101 -3.14 -3.80 10.20
CA SER A 101 -4.20 -3.14 9.44
C SER A 101 -5.23 -4.09 8.83
N ARG A 102 -5.20 -5.38 9.18
CA ARG A 102 -6.14 -6.45 8.77
C ARG A 102 -6.66 -6.35 7.32
N PRO A 103 -5.78 -6.36 6.31
CA PRO A 103 -6.21 -6.21 4.92
C PRO A 103 -6.86 -7.47 4.37
N ASP A 104 -7.79 -7.27 3.44
CA ASP A 104 -8.25 -8.30 2.51
C ASP A 104 -7.38 -8.34 1.24
N LEU A 105 -6.78 -7.21 0.88
CA LEU A 105 -5.91 -7.06 -0.29
C LEU A 105 -4.75 -6.10 0.03
N VAL A 106 -3.55 -6.47 -0.41
CA VAL A 106 -2.36 -5.61 -0.38
C VAL A 106 -2.00 -5.18 -1.80
N ILE A 107 -1.78 -3.88 -2.01
CA ILE A 107 -1.39 -3.33 -3.32
C ILE A 107 -0.05 -2.61 -3.20
N LEU A 108 0.92 -3.03 -4.01
CA LEU A 108 2.19 -2.33 -4.18
C LEU A 108 2.03 -1.27 -5.27
N ALA A 109 1.93 0.00 -4.87
CA ALA A 109 1.69 1.15 -5.73
C ALA A 109 2.92 2.06 -5.77
N GLY A 110 3.96 1.61 -6.48
CA GLY A 110 5.27 2.29 -6.48
C GLY A 110 6.09 1.99 -5.23
N TRP A 111 6.02 0.76 -4.73
CA TRP A 111 6.91 0.24 -3.71
C TRP A 111 8.28 -0.08 -4.32
N MET A 112 9.36 0.48 -3.77
CA MET A 112 10.70 0.46 -4.40
C MET A 112 11.66 -0.58 -3.81
N HIS A 113 11.13 -1.62 -3.16
CA HIS A 113 11.93 -2.70 -2.58
C HIS A 113 11.41 -4.07 -3.01
N ILE A 114 12.32 -4.98 -3.39
CA ILE A 114 11.98 -6.40 -3.53
C ILE A 114 11.67 -6.95 -2.14
N LEU A 115 10.49 -7.54 -1.96
CA LEU A 115 10.06 -8.14 -0.70
C LEU A 115 10.62 -9.56 -0.59
N SER A 116 11.29 -9.88 0.52
CA SER A 116 11.84 -11.21 0.78
C SER A 116 10.76 -12.26 1.08
N ASP A 117 11.17 -13.52 1.06
CA ASP A 117 10.34 -14.67 1.42
C ASP A 117 9.72 -14.52 2.83
N ALA A 118 10.40 -13.86 3.76
CA ALA A 118 9.86 -13.61 5.11
C ALA A 118 8.55 -12.81 5.07
N PHE A 119 8.46 -11.79 4.21
CA PHE A 119 7.21 -11.03 4.03
C PHE A 119 6.12 -11.92 3.43
N LEU A 120 6.45 -12.67 2.37
CA LEU A 120 5.47 -13.51 1.68
C LEU A 120 4.95 -14.64 2.57
N ASP A 121 5.83 -15.30 3.32
CA ASP A 121 5.48 -16.39 4.21
C ASP A 121 4.56 -15.91 5.35
N ILE A 122 4.77 -14.71 5.89
CA ILE A 122 3.87 -14.10 6.89
C ILE A 122 2.49 -13.80 6.28
N LEU A 123 2.44 -13.18 5.09
CA LEU A 123 1.17 -12.82 4.42
C LEU A 123 0.44 -14.04 3.85
N ASN A 124 1.12 -15.17 3.69
CA ASN A 124 0.53 -16.47 3.36
C ASN A 124 0.12 -17.29 4.61
N GLY A 125 0.42 -16.82 5.82
CA GLY A 125 0.12 -17.51 7.07
C GLY A 125 1.04 -18.73 7.34
N VAL A 126 2.18 -18.82 6.66
CA VAL A 126 3.18 -19.88 6.84
C VAL A 126 3.99 -19.66 8.11
N THR A 127 4.33 -18.40 8.41
CA THR A 127 5.07 -18.01 9.62
C THR A 127 4.33 -16.90 10.38
N PRO A 128 4.42 -16.85 11.72
CA PRO A 128 3.84 -15.76 12.48
C PRO A 128 4.64 -14.47 12.28
N PRO A 129 3.99 -13.29 12.32
CA PRO A 129 4.71 -12.02 12.29
C PRO A 129 5.57 -11.83 13.55
N PRO A 130 6.63 -11.00 13.49
CA PRO A 130 7.38 -10.64 14.67
C PRO A 130 6.48 -9.98 15.73
N ARG A 131 6.85 -10.12 17.01
CA ARG A 131 6.11 -9.46 18.09
C ARG A 131 6.27 -7.95 17.99
N PRO A 132 5.22 -7.15 18.30
CA PRO A 132 5.38 -5.71 18.43
C PRO A 132 6.49 -5.39 19.44
N PRO A 133 7.21 -4.27 19.27
CA PRO A 133 8.12 -3.79 20.29
C PRO A 133 7.38 -3.68 21.62
N ALA A 134 7.97 -4.13 22.72
CA ALA A 134 7.41 -3.86 24.04
C ALA A 134 7.26 -2.33 24.17
N LEU A 135 6.06 -1.87 24.56
CA LEU A 135 5.86 -0.46 24.86
C LEU A 135 6.95 -0.02 25.86
N PRO A 136 7.64 1.11 25.63
CA PRO A 136 8.51 1.65 26.65
C PRO A 136 7.68 1.86 27.92
N PRO A 137 8.25 1.62 29.12
CA PRO A 137 7.56 1.93 30.36
C PRO A 137 7.10 3.40 30.30
N PRO A 138 5.89 3.72 30.81
CA PRO A 138 5.43 5.10 30.82
C PRO A 138 6.50 5.96 31.49
N GLU A 139 6.83 7.11 30.86
CA GLU A 139 7.72 8.07 31.49
C GLU A 139 7.21 8.39 32.90
N PRO A 140 8.09 8.41 33.92
CA PRO A 140 7.66 8.75 35.26
C PRO A 140 6.99 10.12 35.21
N ALA A 141 5.74 10.18 35.68
CA ALA A 141 4.97 11.42 35.71
C ALA A 141 5.76 12.48 36.48
N SER A 142 6.31 13.44 35.75
CA SER A 142 6.87 14.66 36.31
C SER A 142 5.74 15.37 37.04
N LEU A 143 5.79 15.39 38.37
CA LEU A 143 4.89 16.21 39.18
C LEU A 143 5.01 17.67 38.71
N PRO A 144 3.90 18.39 38.48
CA PRO A 144 3.96 19.79 38.08
C PRO A 144 4.46 20.62 39.26
N THR A 145 5.72 21.07 39.20
CA THR A 145 6.20 22.14 40.06
C THR A 145 5.55 23.44 39.57
N GLN A 146 4.56 23.91 40.32
CA GLN A 146 3.93 25.21 40.08
C GLN A 146 4.94 26.31 40.34
N THR A 147 5.29 27.07 39.30
CA THR A 147 5.48 28.53 39.36
C THR A 147 5.58 29.06 37.93
N GLU A 148 4.47 29.57 37.40
CA GLU A 148 4.52 30.47 36.24
C GLU A 148 4.96 31.88 36.69
N PRO A 149 5.56 32.65 35.77
CA PRO A 149 4.75 33.70 35.13
C PRO A 149 4.83 33.71 33.59
N ILE A 150 3.76 34.29 33.02
CA ILE A 150 3.35 34.42 31.61
C ILE A 150 4.20 35.48 30.82
N PRO A 151 4.01 35.71 29.50
CA PRO A 151 4.86 35.23 28.40
C PRO A 151 5.58 36.35 27.61
N SER A 152 6.50 36.00 26.71
CA SER A 152 7.02 36.90 25.67
C SER A 152 7.15 36.17 24.33
N GLU A 153 6.65 36.83 23.28
CA GLU A 153 6.55 36.39 21.89
C GLU A 153 7.90 36.10 21.21
N ALA A 154 7.95 35.07 20.34
CA ALA A 154 8.31 35.18 18.90
C ALA A 154 8.72 33.83 18.27
N SER A 155 8.13 33.54 17.11
CA SER A 155 8.60 32.76 15.95
C SER A 155 9.39 31.45 16.14
N SER A 156 8.93 30.35 15.51
CA SER A 156 9.51 29.79 14.27
C SER A 156 9.09 28.34 13.97
N SER A 157 8.95 28.05 12.66
CA SER A 157 9.16 26.78 11.95
C SER A 157 8.12 25.63 12.03
N PRO A 158 7.72 25.05 10.87
CA PRO A 158 6.87 23.87 10.80
C PRO A 158 7.69 22.58 10.89
N GLU A 159 7.55 21.86 12.00
CA GLU A 159 8.12 20.52 12.17
C GLU A 159 7.10 19.59 12.85
N GLU A 160 5.88 19.49 12.30
CA GLU A 160 4.94 18.44 12.71
C GLU A 160 5.25 17.15 11.95
N ALA A 161 6.21 16.44 12.51
CA ALA A 161 6.55 15.07 12.19
C ALA A 161 5.31 14.16 12.23
N ALA A 162 5.20 13.30 11.22
CA ALA A 162 4.24 12.21 11.14
C ALA A 162 4.21 11.40 12.44
N LYS A 163 3.25 11.71 13.33
CA LYS A 163 2.93 10.88 14.49
C LYS A 163 2.47 9.52 13.97
N ILE A 164 3.14 8.48 14.44
CA ILE A 164 2.63 7.10 14.37
C ILE A 164 1.31 7.12 15.14
N LEU A 165 0.20 7.26 14.43
CA LEU A 165 -1.12 7.06 15.00
C LEU A 165 -1.29 5.54 15.13
N ASP A 166 -1.32 5.06 16.37
CA ASP A 166 -1.82 3.72 16.68
C ASP A 166 -3.19 3.58 16.02
N LEU A 167 -3.38 2.49 15.28
CA LEU A 167 -4.66 2.18 14.67
C LEU A 167 -5.73 2.17 15.78
N PRO A 168 -6.87 2.86 15.60
CA PRO A 168 -7.91 2.88 16.62
C PRO A 168 -8.36 1.44 16.92
N SER A 169 -8.50 1.13 18.22
CA SER A 169 -9.08 -0.14 18.65
C SER A 169 -10.52 -0.24 18.13
N PRO A 170 -10.98 -1.41 17.67
CA PRO A 170 -12.34 -1.56 17.17
C PRO A 170 -13.35 -1.21 18.27
N PRO A 171 -14.50 -0.61 17.91
CA PRO A 171 -15.54 -0.25 18.89
C PRO A 171 -16.01 -1.49 19.66
N LYS A 172 -16.27 -1.30 20.96
CA LYS A 172 -16.77 -2.37 21.84
C LYS A 172 -18.11 -2.90 21.27
N GLY A 173 -18.11 -4.13 20.77
CA GLY A 173 -19.30 -4.79 20.23
C GLY A 173 -19.14 -5.37 18.83
N GLU A 174 -18.07 -5.03 18.10
CA GLU A 174 -17.74 -5.71 16.85
C GLU A 174 -17.19 -7.11 17.12
N VAL A 175 -17.73 -8.11 16.43
CA VAL A 175 -17.13 -9.45 16.37
C VAL A 175 -15.72 -9.28 15.81
N PRO A 176 -14.65 -9.80 16.48
CA PRO A 176 -13.30 -9.66 15.99
C PRO A 176 -13.19 -10.21 14.56
N LEU A 177 -12.83 -9.33 13.64
CA LEU A 177 -12.65 -9.68 12.24
C LEU A 177 -11.46 -10.65 12.16
N HIS A 178 -11.74 -11.93 11.92
CA HIS A 178 -10.69 -12.94 11.78
C HIS A 178 -9.95 -12.70 10.47
N GLN A 179 -8.63 -12.52 10.56
CA GLN A 179 -7.79 -12.39 9.37
C GLN A 179 -7.78 -13.71 8.62
N GLN A 180 -8.17 -13.69 7.34
CA GLN A 180 -8.11 -14.86 6.48
C GLN A 180 -6.80 -14.86 5.68
N PHE A 181 -6.19 -16.03 5.56
CA PHE A 181 -4.97 -16.28 4.80
C PHE A 181 -5.23 -17.27 3.65
N PRO A 182 -4.48 -17.19 2.54
CA PRO A 182 -3.47 -16.18 2.23
C PRO A 182 -4.09 -14.81 1.94
N ILE A 183 -3.35 -13.73 2.21
CA ILE A 183 -3.75 -12.38 1.83
C ILE A 183 -3.19 -12.11 0.42
N PRO A 184 -4.04 -11.88 -0.59
CA PRO A 184 -3.56 -11.58 -1.93
C PRO A 184 -2.75 -10.28 -1.94
N ILE A 185 -1.62 -10.32 -2.64
CA ILE A 185 -0.75 -9.17 -2.88
C ILE A 185 -0.67 -8.97 -4.39
N ILE A 186 -0.92 -7.75 -4.85
CA ILE A 186 -0.74 -7.35 -6.25
C ILE A 186 0.26 -6.22 -6.37
N ASN A 187 0.97 -6.17 -7.49
CA ASN A 187 1.89 -5.11 -7.84
C ASN A 187 1.55 -4.56 -9.22
N LEU A 188 1.75 -3.25 -9.39
CA LEU A 188 1.77 -2.61 -10.68
C LEU A 188 3.23 -2.51 -11.16
N HIS A 189 3.49 -2.96 -12.38
CA HIS A 189 4.80 -2.88 -13.03
C HIS A 189 4.69 -2.21 -14.40
N PRO A 190 5.48 -1.15 -14.70
CA PRO A 190 5.42 -0.41 -15.96
C PRO A 190 6.21 -1.12 -17.09
N ALA A 191 5.88 -2.39 -17.32
CA ALA A 191 6.32 -3.14 -18.49
C ALA A 191 5.31 -4.24 -18.83
N LEU A 192 5.45 -4.83 -20.01
CA LEU A 192 4.71 -6.04 -20.39
C LEU A 192 5.23 -7.27 -19.63
N PRO A 193 4.41 -8.31 -19.43
CA PRO A 193 4.87 -9.57 -18.86
C PRO A 193 6.07 -10.12 -19.64
N GLY A 194 7.13 -10.52 -18.95
CA GLY A 194 8.37 -10.97 -19.60
C GLY A 194 9.42 -9.87 -19.77
N ALA A 195 9.00 -8.60 -19.84
CA ALA A 195 9.84 -7.49 -20.27
C ALA A 195 10.27 -6.59 -19.11
N PHE A 196 11.52 -6.13 -19.16
CA PHE A 196 12.08 -5.10 -18.30
C PHE A 196 11.80 -5.27 -16.79
N ASP A 197 12.03 -6.45 -16.22
CA ASP A 197 11.85 -6.70 -14.78
C ASP A 197 12.72 -5.78 -13.91
N GLY A 198 12.24 -5.45 -12.72
CA GLY A 198 12.98 -4.68 -11.73
C GLY A 198 13.05 -3.18 -12.03
N ALA A 199 14.01 -2.50 -11.40
CA ALA A 199 14.07 -1.05 -11.37
C ALA A 199 14.28 -0.41 -12.76
N ASN A 200 13.88 0.87 -12.87
CA ASN A 200 14.06 1.68 -14.08
C ASN A 200 13.51 1.01 -15.37
N ALA A 201 12.36 0.36 -15.29
CA ALA A 201 11.74 -0.31 -16.43
C ALA A 201 11.37 0.65 -17.57
N ILE A 202 10.82 1.82 -17.24
CA ILE A 202 10.45 2.85 -18.23
C ILE A 202 11.68 3.35 -19.00
N GLY A 203 12.76 3.69 -18.29
CA GLY A 203 14.00 4.13 -18.92
C GLY A 203 14.60 3.07 -19.86
N ARG A 204 14.63 1.80 -19.42
CA ARG A 204 15.11 0.70 -20.27
C ARG A 204 14.23 0.46 -21.50
N ALA A 205 12.91 0.60 -21.36
CA ALA A 205 11.99 0.51 -22.50
C ALA A 205 12.22 1.67 -23.49
N TYR A 206 12.46 2.88 -22.99
CA TYR A 206 12.79 4.04 -23.82
C TYR A 206 14.12 3.86 -24.57
N ASP A 207 15.16 3.36 -23.92
CA ASP A 207 16.45 3.08 -24.54
C ASP A 207 16.31 2.00 -25.64
N ALA A 208 15.60 0.91 -25.35
CA ALA A 208 15.32 -0.15 -26.33
C ALA A 208 14.53 0.37 -27.55
N PHE A 209 13.57 1.27 -27.33
CA PHE A 209 12.83 1.92 -28.41
C PHE A 209 13.76 2.78 -29.29
N ASN A 210 14.63 3.60 -28.68
CA ASN A 210 15.57 4.44 -29.42
C ASN A 210 16.59 3.63 -30.22
N ASN A 211 16.92 2.43 -29.76
CA ASN A 211 17.76 1.47 -30.48
C ASN A 211 17.01 0.71 -31.59
N GLY A 212 15.69 0.87 -31.70
CA GLY A 212 14.86 0.16 -32.68
C GLY A 212 14.57 -1.30 -32.30
N GLU A 213 14.78 -1.69 -31.03
CA GLU A 213 14.56 -3.06 -30.53
C GLU A 213 13.08 -3.35 -30.27
N ILE A 214 12.33 -2.33 -29.88
CA ILE A 214 10.88 -2.40 -29.62
C ILE A 214 10.15 -1.24 -30.29
N THR A 215 8.86 -1.42 -30.58
CA THR A 215 7.96 -0.33 -30.98
C THR A 215 6.93 0.01 -29.92
N LYS A 216 6.74 -0.90 -28.95
CA LYS A 216 5.74 -0.81 -27.89
C LYS A 216 6.32 -1.24 -26.56
N THR A 217 5.76 -0.68 -25.49
CA THR A 217 5.91 -1.13 -24.11
C THR A 217 4.52 -1.45 -23.53
N GLY A 218 4.38 -1.48 -22.21
CA GLY A 218 3.08 -1.59 -21.57
C GLY A 218 3.16 -1.48 -20.07
N VAL A 219 2.05 -1.77 -19.42
CA VAL A 219 1.91 -1.81 -17.98
C VAL A 219 1.14 -3.07 -17.62
N MET A 220 1.52 -3.72 -16.53
CA MET A 220 0.77 -4.86 -15.98
C MET A 220 0.47 -4.68 -14.51
N VAL A 221 -0.67 -5.23 -14.09
CA VAL A 221 -0.94 -5.56 -12.70
C VAL A 221 -0.87 -7.07 -12.56
N HIS A 222 -0.08 -7.56 -11.61
CA HIS A 222 0.16 -8.98 -11.42
C HIS A 222 0.16 -9.36 -9.95
N ARG A 223 -0.03 -10.65 -9.66
CA ARG A 223 0.18 -11.18 -8.30
C ARG A 223 1.65 -11.10 -7.92
N VAL A 224 1.95 -10.79 -6.67
CA VAL A 224 3.32 -10.85 -6.16
C VAL A 224 3.66 -12.29 -5.78
N VAL A 225 4.82 -12.75 -6.26
CA VAL A 225 5.42 -14.07 -5.96
C VAL A 225 6.90 -13.85 -5.61
N ARG A 226 7.64 -14.93 -5.33
CA ARG A 226 9.07 -14.85 -4.97
C ARG A 226 9.90 -14.29 -6.12
N GLU A 227 9.57 -14.67 -7.34
CA GLU A 227 10.19 -14.16 -8.56
C GLU A 227 9.69 -12.73 -8.86
N VAL A 228 10.63 -11.79 -8.95
CA VAL A 228 10.37 -10.36 -9.19
C VAL A 228 9.64 -10.15 -10.51
N ASP A 229 8.49 -9.48 -10.47
CA ASP A 229 7.67 -9.15 -11.64
C ASP A 229 7.32 -10.35 -12.54
N ARG A 230 7.24 -11.57 -11.96
CA ARG A 230 6.94 -12.81 -12.68
C ARG A 230 5.66 -13.53 -12.25
N GLY A 231 4.90 -12.96 -11.31
CA GLY A 231 3.64 -13.56 -10.91
C GLY A 231 2.55 -13.44 -11.98
N GLN A 232 1.43 -14.13 -11.76
CA GLN A 232 0.31 -14.19 -12.71
C GLN A 232 -0.19 -12.77 -13.08
N PRO A 233 -0.16 -12.37 -14.36
CA PRO A 233 -0.78 -11.13 -14.81
C PRO A 233 -2.29 -11.18 -14.63
N LEU A 234 -2.86 -10.09 -14.10
CA LEU A 234 -4.29 -9.90 -13.89
C LEU A 234 -4.87 -8.98 -14.95
N VAL A 235 -4.16 -7.88 -15.23
CA VAL A 235 -4.51 -6.87 -16.24
C VAL A 235 -3.22 -6.46 -16.94
N VAL A 236 -3.25 -6.35 -18.26
CA VAL A 236 -2.11 -5.90 -19.08
C VAL A 236 -2.62 -4.92 -20.11
N ARG A 237 -1.93 -3.80 -20.28
CA ARG A 237 -2.19 -2.87 -21.38
C ARG A 237 -0.91 -2.57 -22.14
N GLU A 238 -0.98 -2.70 -23.46
CA GLU A 238 0.10 -2.28 -24.35
C GLU A 238 0.05 -0.77 -24.59
N ILE A 239 1.23 -0.18 -24.81
CA ILE A 239 1.42 1.23 -25.15
C ILE A 239 2.38 1.28 -26.34
N GLU A 240 1.86 1.70 -27.49
CA GLU A 240 2.70 2.07 -28.63
C GLU A 240 3.52 3.31 -28.27
N ILE A 241 4.82 3.29 -28.58
CA ILE A 241 5.72 4.42 -28.34
C ILE A 241 5.80 5.23 -29.62
N GLU A 242 5.39 6.50 -29.58
CA GLU A 242 5.44 7.34 -30.78
C GLU A 242 6.87 7.81 -31.06
N LYS A 243 7.21 7.85 -32.35
CA LYS A 243 8.51 8.35 -32.80
C LYS A 243 8.67 9.83 -32.42
N GLY A 244 9.77 10.13 -31.72
CA GLY A 244 10.11 11.49 -31.30
C GLY A 244 9.57 11.87 -29.93
N TRP A 245 8.87 10.99 -29.22
CA TRP A 245 8.59 11.19 -27.80
C TRP A 245 9.89 11.32 -27.00
N THR A 246 9.87 12.20 -26.02
CA THR A 246 10.85 12.26 -24.94
C THR A 246 10.54 11.21 -23.88
N LEU A 247 11.52 10.87 -23.04
CA LEU A 247 11.31 9.98 -21.89
C LEU A 247 10.15 10.46 -20.99
N GLN A 248 10.06 11.78 -20.74
CA GLN A 248 9.01 12.36 -19.92
C GLN A 248 7.60 12.16 -20.52
N GLN A 249 7.47 12.21 -21.85
CA GLN A 249 6.20 11.94 -22.52
C GLN A 249 5.81 10.47 -22.41
N LEU A 250 6.79 9.55 -22.54
CA LEU A 250 6.56 8.14 -22.32
C LEU A 250 6.15 7.85 -20.87
N GLU A 251 6.86 8.42 -19.89
CA GLU A 251 6.50 8.32 -18.47
C GLU A 251 5.09 8.83 -18.20
N THR A 252 4.74 10.00 -18.74
CA THR A 252 3.39 10.57 -18.61
C THR A 252 2.34 9.61 -19.16
N ARG A 253 2.57 9.08 -20.36
CA ARG A 253 1.64 8.14 -20.99
C ARG A 253 1.49 6.84 -20.20
N ILE A 254 2.61 6.31 -19.70
CA ILE A 254 2.61 5.11 -18.85
C ILE A 254 1.81 5.38 -17.58
N HIS A 255 2.05 6.48 -16.88
CA HIS A 255 1.33 6.81 -15.65
C HIS A 255 -0.17 6.99 -15.84
N GLU A 256 -0.64 7.56 -16.96
CA GLU A 256 -2.07 7.60 -17.30
C GLU A 256 -2.69 6.20 -17.36
N VAL A 257 -1.97 5.27 -18.01
CA VAL A 257 -2.39 3.87 -18.11
C VAL A 257 -2.35 3.16 -16.76
N GLU A 258 -1.32 3.42 -15.95
CA GLU A 258 -1.18 2.86 -14.61
C GLU A 258 -2.39 3.16 -13.73
N HIS A 259 -2.88 4.42 -13.75
CA HIS A 259 -3.99 4.87 -12.91
C HIS A 259 -5.28 4.10 -13.19
N GLU A 260 -5.51 3.76 -14.45
CA GLU A 260 -6.68 2.97 -14.86
C GLU A 260 -6.50 1.50 -14.47
N ILE A 261 -5.38 0.87 -14.86
CA ILE A 261 -5.25 -0.58 -14.70
C ILE A 261 -5.04 -1.02 -13.25
N ILE A 262 -4.48 -0.16 -12.37
CA ILE A 262 -4.33 -0.51 -10.95
C ILE A 262 -5.68 -0.68 -10.25
N VAL A 263 -6.67 0.13 -10.64
CA VAL A 263 -8.05 0.04 -10.15
C VAL A 263 -8.72 -1.21 -10.70
N GLU A 264 -8.56 -1.49 -12.00
CA GLU A 264 -9.08 -2.72 -12.61
C GLU A 264 -8.49 -3.98 -11.98
N GLY A 265 -7.18 -4.02 -11.76
CA GLY A 265 -6.50 -5.13 -11.13
C GLY A 265 -6.96 -5.36 -9.69
N ALA A 266 -7.17 -4.28 -8.92
CA ALA A 266 -7.77 -4.38 -7.59
C ALA A 266 -9.18 -4.98 -7.67
N LYS A 267 -10.03 -4.48 -8.57
CA LYS A 267 -11.39 -4.99 -8.76
C LYS A 267 -11.42 -6.48 -9.10
N VAL A 268 -10.56 -6.93 -10.03
CA VAL A 268 -10.46 -8.34 -10.42
C VAL A 268 -10.19 -9.23 -9.21
N VAL A 269 -9.28 -8.82 -8.31
CA VAL A 269 -8.98 -9.61 -7.12
C VAL A 269 -10.14 -9.58 -6.12
N LEU A 270 -10.74 -8.43 -5.86
CA LEU A 270 -11.87 -8.34 -4.91
C LEU A 270 -13.07 -9.18 -5.37
N GLU A 271 -13.37 -9.21 -6.67
CA GLU A 271 -14.41 -10.08 -7.23
C GLU A 271 -14.07 -11.57 -7.10
N GLN A 272 -12.79 -11.94 -7.14
CA GLN A 272 -12.36 -13.32 -6.85
C GLN A 272 -12.58 -13.66 -5.38
N LEU A 273 -12.18 -12.78 -4.45
CA LEU A 273 -12.39 -12.98 -3.02
C LEU A 273 -13.89 -13.07 -2.66
N GLU A 274 -14.73 -12.31 -3.37
CA GLU A 274 -16.19 -12.39 -3.24
C GLU A 274 -16.72 -13.76 -3.68
N LYS A 275 -16.27 -14.28 -4.82
CA LYS A 275 -16.65 -15.62 -5.31
C LYS A 275 -16.16 -16.74 -4.38
N GLU A 276 -15.05 -16.53 -3.69
CA GLU A 276 -14.52 -17.43 -2.66
C GLU A 276 -15.29 -17.34 -1.32
N GLY A 277 -16.23 -16.39 -1.18
CA GLY A 277 -17.04 -16.25 0.03
C GLY A 277 -16.28 -15.68 1.23
N ARG A 278 -15.19 -14.91 0.98
CA ARG A 278 -14.37 -14.35 2.07
C ARG A 278 -15.07 -13.23 2.85
N VAL A 279 -16.09 -12.61 2.26
CA VAL A 279 -16.93 -11.53 2.83
C VAL A 279 -18.35 -11.62 2.32
#